data_AF-A0A3B4WZP3-F1
#
_entry.id   AF-A0A3B4WZP3-F1
#
_cell.length_a   1.000
_cell.length_b   1.000
_cell.length_c   1.000
_cell.angle_alpha   90.00
_cell.angle_beta   90.00
_cell.angle_gamma   90.00
#
_symmetry.space_group_name_H-M   'P 1'
#
loop_
_entity.id
_entity.type
_entity.pdbx_description
1 polymer ?
#
loop_
_entity_poly.entity_id
_entity_poly.type
_entity_poly.pdbx_seq_one_letter_code
_entity_poly.pdbx_strand_id
1 'polypeptide(L)' 'MLRHAAKPSTRRIAVGARALSSNSLLKQRLIELMPEKQAALKKLKTEHGAKIVDKVTIDQACCGSC' A
#
# COMPACT_ATOMS: atom_id res chain seq x y z
N MET A 1 47.02 -26.53 20.52
CA MET A 1 46.03 -25.44 20.30
C MET A 1 45.63 -25.42 18.83
N LEU A 2 44.67 -26.25 18.41
CA LEU A 2 44.24 -26.35 17.00
C LEU A 2 42.94 -25.55 16.80
N ARG A 3 43.02 -24.41 16.11
CA ARG A 3 41.86 -23.55 15.81
C ARG A 3 41.11 -24.11 14.59
N HIS A 4 39.84 -24.47 14.76
CA HIS A 4 38.97 -24.90 13.66
C HIS A 4 38.54 -23.67 12.84
N ALA A 5 38.91 -23.62 11.56
CA ALA A 5 38.45 -22.60 10.63
C ALA A 5 36.98 -22.87 10.22
N ALA A 6 36.06 -21.99 10.63
CA ALA A 6 34.67 -22.05 10.20
C ALA A 6 34.56 -21.60 8.73
N LYS A 7 34.05 -22.48 7.86
CA LYS A 7 33.79 -22.14 6.45
C LYS A 7 32.59 -21.17 6.37
N PRO A 8 32.68 -20.06 5.62
CA PRO A 8 31.52 -19.18 5.43
C PRO A 8 30.45 -19.91 4.62
N SER A 9 29.25 -20.01 5.22
CA SER A 9 28.06 -20.60 4.60
C SER A 9 27.54 -19.68 3.49
N THR A 10 27.81 -20.05 2.24
CA THR A 10 27.28 -19.38 1.04
C THR A 10 25.80 -19.75 0.86
N ARG A 11 24.92 -19.23 1.70
CA ARG A 11 23.48 -19.54 1.61
C ARG A 11 22.59 -18.31 1.70
N ARG A 12 22.86 -17.28 0.89
CA ARG A 12 21.91 -16.18 0.65
C ARG A 12 21.98 -15.62 -0.78
N ILE A 13 21.68 -16.46 -1.77
CA ILE A 13 21.31 -15.98 -3.12
C ILE A 13 20.11 -16.79 -3.60
N ALA A 14 18.92 -16.55 -3.03
CA ALA A 14 17.68 -17.13 -3.59
C ALA A 14 16.38 -16.42 -3.16
N VAL A 15 16.44 -15.23 -2.54
CA VAL A 15 15.22 -14.54 -2.06
C VAL A 15 14.71 -13.47 -3.04
N GLY A 16 15.53 -13.01 -3.99
CA GLY A 16 15.16 -11.93 -4.91
C GLY A 16 14.51 -12.35 -6.24
N ALA A 17 14.64 -13.61 -6.67
CA ALA A 17 14.25 -14.01 -8.03
C ALA A 17 12.73 -14.16 -8.23
N ARG A 18 11.93 -14.22 -7.15
CA ARG A 18 10.46 -14.36 -7.22
C ARG A 18 9.72 -13.02 -7.29
N ALA A 19 10.39 -11.89 -7.09
CA ALA A 19 9.77 -10.57 -7.09
C ALA A 19 9.54 -9.97 -8.50
N LEU A 20 10.05 -10.61 -9.56
CA LEU A 20 9.98 -10.10 -10.93
C LEU A 20 8.93 -10.79 -11.81
N SER A 21 8.25 -11.83 -11.32
CA SER A 21 7.37 -12.69 -12.14
C SER A 21 5.87 -12.56 -11.87
N SER A 22 5.43 -11.73 -10.92
CA SER A 22 4.00 -11.49 -10.69
C SER A 22 3.52 -10.24 -11.45
N ASN A 23 3.25 -10.45 -12.74
CA ASN A 23 2.16 -9.84 -13.53
C ASN A 23 2.17 -8.31 -13.70
N SER A 24 2.79 -7.87 -14.80
CA SER A 24 2.57 -6.59 -15.49
C SER A 24 1.08 -6.20 -15.63
N LEU A 25 0.19 -7.18 -15.71
CA LEU A 25 -1.23 -7.02 -15.98
C LEU A 25 -2.01 -6.30 -14.85
N LEU A 26 -1.71 -6.58 -13.58
CA LEU A 26 -2.39 -5.89 -12.46
C LEU A 26 -2.01 -4.41 -12.39
N LYS A 27 -0.73 -4.09 -12.65
CA LYS A 27 -0.26 -2.70 -12.71
C LYS A 27 -0.87 -1.97 -13.91
N GLN A 28 -0.96 -2.61 -15.06
CA GLN A 28 -1.61 -2.04 -16.26
C GLN A 28 -3.11 -1.76 -16.00
N ARG A 29 -3.84 -2.73 -15.43
CA ARG A 29 -5.25 -2.54 -15.05
C ARG A 29 -5.46 -1.41 -14.04
N LEU A 30 -4.54 -1.27 -13.08
CA LEU A 30 -4.60 -0.16 -12.14
C LEU A 30 -4.42 1.19 -12.83
N ILE A 31 -3.47 1.30 -13.76
CA ILE A 31 -3.22 2.52 -14.54
C ILE A 31 -4.46 2.88 -15.40
N GLU A 32 -5.13 1.88 -15.98
CA GLU A 32 -6.37 2.07 -16.74
C GLU A 32 -7.52 2.60 -15.86
N LEU A 33 -7.70 2.06 -14.65
CA LEU A 33 -8.82 2.38 -13.77
C LEU A 33 -8.62 3.67 -12.94
N MET A 34 -7.36 4.05 -12.68
CA MET A 34 -7.01 5.23 -11.89
C MET A 34 -7.68 6.53 -12.35
N PRO A 35 -7.61 6.94 -13.64
CA PRO A 35 -8.17 8.21 -14.08
C PRO A 35 -9.70 8.27 -13.90
N GLU A 36 -10.40 7.17 -14.17
CA GLU A 36 -11.86 7.10 -14.01
C GLU A 36 -12.28 7.33 -12.54
N LYS A 37 -11.60 6.68 -11.60
CA LYS A 37 -11.88 6.84 -10.16
C LYS A 37 -11.47 8.22 -9.64
N GLN A 38 -10.39 8.79 -10.14
CA GLN A 38 -9.99 10.16 -9.81
C GLN A 38 -11.03 11.18 -10.31
N ALA A 39 -11.59 10.99 -11.50
CA ALA A 39 -12.66 11.84 -12.01
C ALA A 39 -13.93 11.73 -11.15
N ALA A 40 -14.30 10.52 -10.72
CA ALA A 40 -15.43 10.31 -9.81
C ALA A 40 -15.22 11.01 -8.45
N LEU A 41 -14.01 10.94 -7.88
CA LEU A 41 -13.67 11.66 -6.64
C LEU A 41 -13.71 13.17 -6.81
N LYS A 42 -13.27 13.71 -7.96
CA LYS A 42 -13.37 15.14 -8.25
C LYS A 42 -14.83 15.59 -8.30
N LYS A 43 -15.71 14.85 -8.99
CA LYS A 43 -17.16 15.12 -9.03
C LYS A 43 -17.79 15.09 -7.65
N LEU A 44 -17.49 14.06 -6.86
CA LEU A 44 -18.00 13.94 -5.50
C LEU A 44 -17.56 15.13 -4.62
N LYS A 45 -16.30 15.57 -4.75
CA LYS A 45 -15.81 16.76 -4.05
C LYS A 45 -16.49 18.05 -4.51
N THR A 46 -16.73 18.23 -5.81
CA THR A 46 -17.41 19.44 -6.31
C THR A 46 -18.89 19.47 -5.95
N GLU A 47 -19.57 18.33 -6.01
CA GLU A 47 -21.02 18.24 -5.79
C GLU A 47 -21.39 18.12 -4.30
N HIS A 48 -20.54 17.49 -3.50
CA HIS A 48 -20.84 17.15 -2.11
C HIS A 48 -19.71 17.48 -1.12
N GLY A 49 -18.67 18.21 -1.53
CA GLY A 49 -17.51 18.49 -0.66
C GLY A 49 -17.83 19.33 0.57
N ALA A 50 -18.84 20.20 0.50
CA ALA A 50 -19.31 21.00 1.62
C ALA A 50 -20.47 20.34 2.39
N LYS A 51 -20.90 19.13 1.97
CA LYS A 51 -21.99 18.42 2.64
C LYS A 51 -21.48 17.91 3.98
N ILE A 52 -22.07 18.40 5.07
CA ILE A 52 -21.83 17.87 6.41
C ILE A 52 -22.45 16.46 6.44
N VAL A 53 -21.60 15.44 6.53
CA VAL A 53 -22.02 14.04 6.62
C VAL A 53 -22.39 13.69 8.06
N ASP A 54 -21.60 14.16 9.03
CA ASP A 54 -21.86 13.96 10.45
C ASP A 54 -21.14 15.02 11.31
N LYS A 55 -21.43 15.04 12.62
CA LYS A 55 -20.72 15.83 13.63
C LYS A 55 -19.68 14.94 14.32
N VAL A 56 -18.49 15.49 14.54
CA VAL A 56 -17.46 14.83 15.36
C VAL A 56 -17.81 15.02 16.84
N THR A 57 -17.96 13.93 17.58
CA THR A 57 -18.18 13.94 19.03
C THR A 57 -16.86 14.02 19.79
N ILE A 58 -16.89 14.44 21.07
CA ILE A 58 -15.68 14.57 21.92
C ILE A 58 -14.94 13.22 22.03
N ASP A 59 -15.69 12.13 22.14
CA ASP A 59 -15.14 10.78 22.21
C ASP A 59 -14.37 10.40 20.92
N GLN A 60 -14.92 10.71 19.74
CA GLN A 60 -14.23 10.50 18.46
C GLN A 60 -12.94 11.32 18.33
N ALA A 61 -12.91 12.53 18.92
CA ALA A 61 -11.74 13.40 18.92
C ALA A 61 -10.64 12.94 19.88
N CYS A 62 -10.99 12.36 21.03
CA CYS A 62 -10.04 11.89 22.04
C CYS A 62 -9.54 10.46 21.78
N CYS A 63 -10.39 9.59 21.21
CA CYS A 63 -10.12 8.16 21.06
C CYS A 63 -9.65 7.75 19.65
N GLY A 64 -9.47 8.70 18.73
CA GLY A 64 -8.84 8.46 17.42
C GLY A 64 -9.64 7.52 16.51
N SER A 65 -10.95 7.80 16.36
CA SER A 65 -11.94 6.99 15.63
C SER A 65 -12.12 5.58 16.18
N CYS A 66 -12.93 5.48 17.23
CA CYS A 66 -13.54 4.25 17.72
C CYS A 66 -15.04 4.29 17.47
#